data_AF-A0A971N3J8-F1
#
_entry.id   AF-A0A971N3J8-F1
#
_cell.length_a   1.000
_cell.length_b   1.000
_cell.length_c   1.000
_cell.angle_alpha   90.00
_cell.angle_beta   90.00
_cell.angle_gamma   90.00
#
_symmetry.space_group_name_H-M   'P 1'
#
loop_
_entity.id
_entity.type
_entity.pdbx_description
1 polymer ?
#
loop_
_entity_poly.entity_id
_entity_poly.type
_entity_poly.pdbx_seq_one_letter_code
_entity_poly.pdbx_strand_id
1 'polypeptide(L)'
;MPLRHDRRGEGGLDVERGQSIIQLLVDKKWTTETITSLGGGHLYHLSYPVAMIEPKLLADLRNNVVTAGTEMEVVFRTSQERIRVALTELEKFTDFGSFVRLEFRLLQTPPSLKELKYQPENGYLLQYKKS
;
A
#
# COMPACT_ATOMS: atom_id res chain seq x y z
N MET A 1 -4.01 -52.75 -23.11
CA MET A 1 -4.91 -52.03 -22.18
C MET A 1 -4.14 -51.76 -20.89
N PRO A 2 -4.01 -50.53 -20.35
CA PRO A 2 -3.65 -49.24 -20.97
C PRO A 2 -2.27 -48.73 -20.46
N LEU A 3 -1.40 -48.19 -21.33
CA LEU A 3 -1.11 -46.75 -21.52
C LEU A 3 -0.84 -45.96 -20.22
N ARG A 4 0.46 -45.81 -19.88
CA ARG A 4 0.95 -44.78 -18.96
C ARG A 4 0.81 -43.41 -19.63
N HIS A 5 -0.23 -42.68 -19.25
CA HIS A 5 -0.48 -41.32 -19.70
C HIS A 5 0.49 -40.38 -18.97
N ASP A 6 1.30 -39.68 -19.76
CA ASP A 6 1.82 -38.36 -19.42
C ASP A 6 0.65 -37.45 -19.06
N ARG A 7 0.65 -36.90 -17.85
CA ARG A 7 -0.01 -35.60 -17.65
C ARG A 7 0.71 -34.87 -16.54
N ARG A 8 1.53 -33.91 -16.99
CA ARG A 8 1.76 -32.61 -16.36
C ARG A 8 0.57 -32.23 -15.47
N GLY A 9 0.73 -32.44 -14.17
CA GLY A 9 -0.08 -31.81 -13.14
C GLY A 9 0.66 -30.56 -12.71
N GLU A 10 0.25 -29.46 -13.32
CA GLU A 10 0.43 -28.06 -12.92
C GLU A 10 1.08 -27.91 -11.53
N GLY A 11 2.34 -27.48 -11.54
CA GLY A 11 2.89 -26.74 -10.41
C GLY A 11 2.02 -25.50 -10.24
N GLY A 12 1.00 -25.63 -9.38
CA GLY A 12 0.42 -24.50 -8.71
C GLY A 12 1.57 -23.82 -7.99
N LEU A 13 2.13 -22.80 -8.63
CA LEU A 13 2.80 -21.72 -7.95
C LEU A 13 1.73 -21.16 -7.02
N ASP A 14 1.65 -21.76 -5.83
CA ASP A 14 1.28 -21.07 -4.62
C ASP A 14 2.31 -19.95 -4.54
N VAL A 15 2.02 -18.87 -5.28
CA VAL A 15 2.59 -17.56 -4.98
C VAL A 15 2.13 -17.37 -3.57
N GLU A 16 3.03 -17.67 -2.64
CA GLU A 16 3.03 -17.19 -1.28
C GLU A 16 2.80 -15.69 -1.45
N ARG A 17 1.53 -15.29 -1.49
CA ARG A 17 1.10 -13.90 -1.52
C ARG A 17 1.39 -13.42 -0.12
N GLY A 18 2.68 -13.22 0.17
CA GLY A 18 3.11 -12.20 1.10
C GLY A 18 2.54 -10.91 0.53
N GLN A 19 1.27 -10.66 0.82
CA GLN A 19 0.55 -9.46 0.44
C GLN A 19 1.38 -8.33 1.01
N SER A 20 2.19 -7.74 0.16
CA SER A 20 3.13 -6.71 0.54
C SER A 20 2.29 -5.45 0.65
N ILE A 21 1.65 -5.27 1.82
CA ILE A 21 0.79 -4.12 2.09
C ILE A 21 1.65 -2.87 1.98
N ILE A 22 1.21 -1.89 1.19
CA ILE A 22 1.96 -0.65 1.02
C ILE A 22 1.62 0.29 2.18
N GLN A 23 2.61 0.83 2.86
CA GLN A 23 2.41 1.85 3.89
C GLN A 23 2.64 3.23 3.29
N LEU A 24 1.60 4.05 3.34
CA LEU A 24 1.64 5.47 2.99
C LEU A 24 1.81 6.28 4.27
N LEU A 25 3.03 6.74 4.50
CA LEU A 25 3.32 7.63 5.60
C LEU A 25 2.92 9.05 5.24
N VAL A 26 2.15 9.65 6.14
CA VAL A 26 1.74 11.05 6.07
C VAL A 26 2.31 11.76 7.29
N ASP A 27 3.06 12.85 7.08
CA ASP A 27 3.56 13.70 8.17
C ASP A 27 2.54 14.78 8.55
N LYS A 28 1.60 15.07 7.65
CA LYS A 28 0.66 16.17 7.81
C LYS A 28 -0.54 15.75 8.64
N LYS A 29 -0.68 16.37 9.81
CA LYS A 29 -1.81 16.15 10.73
C LYS A 29 -3.18 16.40 10.08
N TRP A 30 -3.28 17.38 9.18
CA TRP A 30 -4.53 17.63 8.48
C TRP A 30 -4.96 16.45 7.59
N THR A 31 -4.01 15.63 7.10
CA THR A 31 -4.33 14.45 6.28
C THR A 31 -5.03 13.38 7.12
N THR A 32 -4.63 13.20 8.38
CA THR A 32 -5.33 12.28 9.29
C THR A 32 -6.72 12.80 9.63
N GLU A 33 -6.83 14.09 9.96
CA GLU A 33 -8.12 14.72 10.27
C GLU A 33 -9.08 14.66 9.06
N THR A 34 -8.56 14.88 7.85
CA THR A 34 -9.32 14.78 6.60
C THR A 34 -9.78 13.35 6.34
N ILE A 35 -8.90 12.36 6.52
CA ILE A 35 -9.25 10.94 6.32
C ILE A 35 -10.30 10.49 7.36
N THR A 36 -10.12 10.87 8.63
CA THR A 36 -11.08 10.58 9.69
C THR A 36 -12.43 11.28 9.44
N SER A 37 -12.41 12.50 8.92
CA SER A 37 -13.63 13.27 8.61
C SER A 37 -14.33 12.81 7.35
N LEU A 38 -13.61 12.32 6.34
CA LEU A 38 -14.19 11.80 5.09
C LEU A 38 -14.91 10.47 5.34
N GLY A 39 -14.34 9.60 6.18
CA GLY A 39 -14.88 8.27 6.40
C GLY A 39 -14.54 7.27 5.27
N GLY A 40 -14.76 5.98 5.54
CA GLY A 40 -14.55 4.90 4.57
C GLY A 40 -15.48 5.01 3.37
N GLY A 41 -14.98 4.68 2.18
CA GLY A 41 -15.71 4.67 0.91
C GLY A 41 -15.28 5.76 -0.08
N HIS A 42 -14.53 6.76 0.38
CA HIS A 42 -14.08 7.89 -0.44
C HIS A 42 -12.80 7.60 -1.23
N LEU A 43 -12.73 8.12 -2.44
CA LEU A 43 -11.51 8.15 -3.25
C LEU A 43 -10.62 9.32 -2.84
N TYR A 44 -9.35 9.02 -2.62
CA TYR A 44 -8.34 9.98 -2.24
C TYR A 44 -7.14 9.83 -3.15
N HIS A 45 -6.40 10.90 -3.37
CA HIS A 45 -5.17 10.84 -4.15
C HIS A 45 -4.05 11.56 -3.44
N LEU A 46 -2.89 10.90 -3.34
CA LEU A 46 -1.70 11.48 -2.78
C LEU A 46 -0.61 11.56 -3.83
N SER A 47 0.10 12.68 -3.82
CA SER A 47 1.26 12.88 -4.67
C SER A 47 2.51 12.83 -3.81
N TYR A 48 3.42 11.91 -4.13
CA TYR A 48 4.68 11.75 -3.42
C TYR A 48 5.86 11.94 -4.38
N PRO A 49 6.88 12.72 -4.00
CA PRO A 49 8.10 12.80 -4.78
C PRO A 49 8.79 11.44 -4.78
N VAL A 50 9.34 11.03 -5.94
CA VAL A 50 10.00 9.71 -6.08
C VAL A 50 11.17 9.52 -5.10
N ALA A 51 11.81 10.62 -4.70
CA ALA A 51 12.90 10.62 -3.72
C ALA A 51 12.47 10.16 -2.32
N MET A 52 11.18 10.23 -1.99
CA MET A 52 10.62 9.80 -0.71
C MET A 52 9.97 8.42 -0.78
N ILE A 53 10.10 7.72 -1.91
CA ILE A 53 9.53 6.38 -2.13
C ILE A 53 10.67 5.38 -2.08
N GLU A 54 10.42 4.22 -1.47
CA GLU A 54 11.38 3.13 -1.50
C GLU A 54 11.64 2.71 -2.96
N PRO A 55 12.90 2.68 -3.43
CA PRO A 55 13.21 2.45 -4.84
C PRO A 55 12.72 1.08 -5.35
N LYS A 56 12.66 0.09 -4.44
CA LYS A 56 12.06 -1.23 -4.74
C LYS A 56 10.58 -1.08 -5.08
N LEU A 57 9.80 -0.48 -4.18
CA LEU A 57 8.38 -0.19 -4.39
C LEU A 57 8.13 0.67 -5.64
N LEU A 58 8.97 1.68 -5.89
CA LEU A 58 8.86 2.50 -7.09
C LEU A 58 9.07 1.67 -8.36
N ALA A 59 10.06 0.77 -8.36
CA ALA A 59 10.28 -0.16 -9.46
C ALA A 59 9.08 -1.10 -9.63
N ASP A 60 8.54 -1.66 -8.56
CA ASP A 60 7.36 -2.53 -8.61
C ASP A 60 6.11 -1.80 -9.15
N LEU A 61 5.87 -0.55 -8.73
CA LEU A 61 4.80 0.30 -9.26
C LEU A 61 4.99 0.58 -10.76
N ARG A 62 6.21 0.91 -11.19
CA ARG A 62 6.55 1.16 -12.60
C ARG A 62 6.45 -0.09 -13.47
N ASN A 63 6.79 -1.26 -12.93
CA ASN A 63 6.70 -2.54 -13.61
C ASN A 63 5.29 -3.15 -13.56
N ASN A 64 4.29 -2.43 -13.04
CA ASN A 64 2.92 -2.93 -12.85
C ASN A 64 2.84 -4.21 -12.01
N VAL A 65 3.82 -4.43 -11.13
CA VAL A 65 3.77 -5.50 -10.12
C VAL A 65 2.72 -5.17 -9.07
N VAL A 66 2.64 -3.89 -8.69
CA VAL A 66 1.55 -3.35 -7.87
C VAL A 66 0.43 -2.87 -8.79
N THR A 67 -0.70 -3.56 -8.75
CA THR A 67 -1.88 -3.26 -9.57
C THR A 67 -3.01 -2.66 -8.73
N ALA A 68 -4.02 -2.11 -9.41
CA ALA A 68 -5.27 -1.72 -8.78
C ALA A 68 -5.87 -2.92 -8.00
N GLY A 69 -6.40 -2.66 -6.80
CA GLY A 69 -6.80 -3.68 -5.85
C GLY A 69 -5.73 -4.02 -4.81
N THR A 70 -4.52 -3.43 -4.89
CA THR A 70 -3.49 -3.67 -3.87
C THR A 70 -3.85 -2.98 -2.56
N GLU A 71 -3.90 -3.74 -1.47
CA GLU A 71 -4.14 -3.19 -0.14
C GLU A 71 -2.99 -2.30 0.32
N MET A 72 -3.36 -1.15 0.86
CA MET A 72 -2.44 -0.17 1.41
C MET A 72 -2.97 0.35 2.75
N GLU A 73 -2.09 0.90 3.57
CA GLU A 73 -2.46 1.50 4.85
C GLU A 73 -1.88 2.90 4.95
N VAL A 74 -2.71 3.84 5.36
CA VAL A 74 -2.26 5.20 5.65
C VAL A 74 -1.79 5.24 7.09
N VAL A 75 -0.55 5.66 7.27
CA VAL A 75 0.16 5.66 8.54
C VAL A 75 0.60 7.08 8.84
N PHE A 76 0.08 7.65 9.92
CA PHE A 76 0.52 8.94 10.39
C PHE A 76 1.87 8.84 11.07
N ARG A 77 2.88 9.49 10.50
CA ARG A 77 4.22 9.57 11.10
C ARG A 77 4.26 10.75 12.05
N THR A 78 4.24 10.46 13.35
CA THR A 78 4.60 11.45 14.39
C THR A 78 6.11 11.41 14.65
N SER A 79 6.62 12.37 15.42
CA SER A 79 8.03 12.40 15.82
C SER A 79 8.46 11.18 16.67
N GLN A 80 7.52 10.47 17.29
CA GLN A 80 7.80 9.37 18.23
C GLN A 80 7.30 8.02 17.74
N GLU A 81 6.21 8.00 16.98
CA GLU A 81 5.52 6.77 16.59
C GLU A 81 4.80 6.92 15.25
N ARG A 82 4.58 5.80 14.58
CA ARG A 82 3.78 5.72 13.36
C ARG A 82 2.43 5.12 13.70
N ILE A 83 1.34 5.83 13.45
CA ILE A 83 -0.02 5.40 13.83
C ILE A 83 -0.80 5.08 12.57
N ARG A 84 -1.32 3.86 12.43
CA ARG A 84 -2.21 3.53 11.32
C ARG A 84 -3.53 4.28 11.48
N VAL A 85 -3.87 5.09 10.48
CA VAL A 85 -5.08 5.92 10.48
C VAL A 85 -6.11 5.50 9.44
N ALA A 86 -5.74 4.70 8.43
CA ALA A 86 -6.71 4.12 7.50
C ALA A 86 -6.19 2.85 6.83
N LEU A 87 -7.12 1.99 6.40
CA LEU A 87 -6.90 1.02 5.33
C LEU A 87 -7.42 1.64 4.03
N THR A 88 -6.63 1.50 2.97
CA THR A 88 -6.95 1.97 1.64
C THR A 88 -6.65 0.88 0.62
N GLU A 89 -7.21 0.99 -0.57
CA GLU A 89 -6.89 0.12 -1.69
C GLU A 89 -6.40 0.98 -2.84
N LEU A 90 -5.31 0.57 -3.49
CA LEU A 90 -4.81 1.26 -4.66
C LEU A 90 -5.85 1.14 -5.77
N GLU A 91 -6.32 2.26 -6.28
CA GLU A 91 -7.23 2.28 -7.41
C GLU A 91 -6.45 2.58 -8.70
N LYS A 92 -5.52 3.54 -8.64
CA LYS A 92 -4.72 3.90 -9.80
C LYS A 92 -3.38 4.49 -9.38
N PHE A 93 -2.35 4.17 -10.16
CA PHE A 93 -1.02 4.75 -10.02
C PHE A 93 -0.66 5.51 -11.28
N THR A 94 -0.13 6.72 -11.12
CA THR A 94 0.36 7.55 -12.23
C THR A 94 1.78 8.04 -11.90
N ASP A 95 2.75 7.68 -12.73
CA ASP A 95 4.12 8.19 -12.65
C ASP A 95 4.28 9.44 -13.53
N PHE A 96 4.82 10.52 -12.94
CA PHE A 96 5.16 11.77 -13.65
C PHE A 96 6.69 11.98 -13.72
N GLY A 97 7.50 10.92 -13.51
CA GLY A 97 8.95 10.97 -13.45
C GLY A 97 9.52 11.56 -12.14
N SER A 98 9.14 12.81 -11.79
CA SER A 98 9.65 13.51 -10.59
C SER A 98 8.83 13.22 -9.32
N PHE A 99 7.55 12.92 -9.50
CA PHE A 99 6.63 12.52 -8.44
C PHE A 99 5.67 11.47 -9.00
N VAL A 100 5.03 10.75 -8.10
CA VAL A 100 3.97 9.80 -8.44
C VAL A 100 2.68 10.25 -7.79
N ARG A 101 1.57 9.96 -8.45
CA ARG A 101 0.23 10.12 -7.91
C ARG A 101 -0.37 8.75 -7.68
N LEU A 102 -0.71 8.46 -6.44
CA LEU A 102 -1.44 7.25 -6.06
C LEU A 102 -2.87 7.68 -5.76
N GLU A 103 -3.80 7.17 -6.53
CA GLU A 103 -5.23 7.24 -6.29
C GLU A 103 -5.63 5.97 -5.57
N PHE A 104 -6.30 6.12 -4.45
CA PHE A 104 -6.69 5.00 -3.61
C PHE A 104 -8.03 5.26 -2.95
N ARG A 105 -8.76 4.18 -2.71
CA ARG A 105 -10.04 4.23 -2.04
C ARG A 105 -9.85 3.93 -0.57
N LEU A 106 -10.39 4.78 0.29
CA LEU A 106 -10.49 4.52 1.73
C LEU A 106 -11.42 3.33 1.93
N LEU A 107 -10.89 2.22 2.44
CA LEU A 107 -11.68 1.03 2.78
C LEU A 107 -12.18 1.13 4.22
N GLN A 108 -11.29 1.45 5.16
CA GLN A 108 -11.61 1.53 6.58
C GLN A 108 -10.91 2.72 7.23
N THR A 109 -11.65 3.44 8.07
CA THR A 109 -11.18 4.57 8.86
C THR A 109 -11.56 4.38 10.33
N PRO A 110 -10.89 5.03 11.29
CA PRO A 110 -11.34 5.07 12.68
C PRO A 110 -12.76 5.66 12.78
N PRO A 111 -13.59 5.21 13.75
CA PRO A 111 -13.24 4.36 14.90
C PRO A 111 -13.26 2.84 14.64
N SER A 112 -13.67 2.38 13.46
CA SER A 112 -13.73 0.95 13.14
C SER A 112 -12.36 0.30 12.93
N LEU A 113 -11.32 1.12 12.68
CA LEU A 113 -9.94 0.68 12.50
C LEU A 113 -9.19 0.68 13.85
N LYS A 114 -8.52 -0.43 14.19
CA LYS A 114 -7.56 -0.45 15.30
C LYS A 114 -6.36 0.44 14.96
N GLU A 115 -6.07 1.37 15.86
CA GLU A 115 -4.82 2.14 15.83
C GLU A 115 -3.65 1.17 16.05
N LEU A 116 -2.84 0.96 15.01
CA LEU A 116 -1.61 0.19 15.09
C LEU A 116 -0.43 1.14 15.15
N LYS A 117 0.39 0.98 16.19
CA LYS A 117 1.62 1.74 16.38
C LYS A 117 2.79 0.96 15.77
N TYR A 118 3.50 1.58 14.84
CA TYR A 118 4.71 1.05 14.23
C TYR A 118 5.93 1.84 14.69
N GLN A 119 7.08 1.15 14.78
CA GLN A 119 8.36 1.80 15.00
C GLN A 119 8.87 2.40 13.69
N PRO A 120 9.53 3.57 13.72
CA PRO A 120 10.04 4.19 12.52
C PRO A 120 11.32 3.50 12.03
N GLU A 121 11.19 2.55 11.10
CA GLU A 121 12.34 1.79 10.59
C GLU A 121 13.04 2.49 9.41
N ASN A 122 12.28 3.19 8.55
CA ASN A 122 12.79 3.70 7.26
C ASN A 122 12.36 5.16 7.00
N GLY A 123 13.26 6.02 6.52
CA GLY A 123 12.97 7.45 6.29
C GLY A 123 11.93 7.76 5.20
N TYR A 124 11.52 6.76 4.41
CA TYR A 124 10.62 6.90 3.27
C TYR A 124 9.18 7.21 3.67
N LEU A 125 8.48 7.95 2.82
CA LEU A 125 7.04 8.20 2.93
C LEU A 125 6.20 7.08 2.32
N LEU A 126 6.76 6.31 1.40
CA LEU A 126 6.03 5.22 0.75
C LEU A 126 6.93 4.00 0.71
N GLN A 127 6.51 2.93 1.36
CA GLN A 127 7.32 1.71 1.53
C GLN A 127 6.43 0.48 1.64
N TYR A 128 6.99 -0.69 1.36
CA TYR A 128 6.33 -1.94 1.72
C TYR A 128 6.34 -2.14 3.24
N LYS A 129 5.24 -2.64 3.77
CA LYS A 129 5.18 -3.16 5.12
C LYS A 129 6.06 -4.40 5.18
N LYS A 130 7.13 -4.34 5.97
CA LYS A 130 7.85 -5.56 6.35
C LYS A 130 6.99 -6.25 7.41
N SER A 131 6.58 -7.47 7.09
CA SER A 131 5.88 -8.35 8.03
C SER A 131 6.85 -8.98 9.01
#